data_AF-A0A314Z8X2-F1
#
_entry.id   AF-A0A314Z8X2-F1
#
_cell.length_a   1.000
_cell.length_b   1.000
_cell.length_c   1.000
_cell.angle_alpha   90.00
_cell.angle_beta   90.00
_cell.angle_gamma   90.00
#
_symmetry.space_group_name_H-M   'P 1'
#
loop_
_entity.id
_entity.type
_entity.pdbx_description
1 polymer ?
#
loop_
_entity_poly.entity_id
_entity_poly.type
_entity_poly.pdbx_seq_one_letter_code
_entity_poly.pdbx_strand_id
1 'polypeptide(L)'
;MNEEEEEKIVVKLTVSVSKDIVCYAEAGEDFVNLLLSFWTVPLGFIVKHMRDASFKGCIDQLHKCVKDLDEQHLKSNYHREILLSP
;
A
#
# COMPACT_ATOMS: atom_id res chain seq x y z
N MET A 1 27.88 16.92 -20.41
CA MET A 1 27.02 16.84 -19.21
C MET A 1 25.69 16.38 -19.73
N ASN A 2 25.37 15.10 -19.55
CA ASN A 2 24.06 14.58 -19.94
C ASN A 2 23.11 15.09 -18.87
N GLU A 3 22.12 15.88 -19.26
CA GLU A 3 21.00 16.22 -18.39
C GLU A 3 20.28 14.91 -18.09
N GLU A 4 20.31 14.47 -16.83
CA GLU A 4 19.46 13.37 -16.38
C GLU A 4 18.02 13.82 -16.59
N GLU A 5 17.31 13.20 -17.54
CA GLU A 5 15.88 13.42 -17.70
C GLU A 5 15.19 13.04 -16.38
N GLU A 6 14.62 14.03 -15.69
CA GLU A 6 13.82 13.78 -14.48
C GLU A 6 12.66 12.84 -14.83
N GLU A 7 12.62 11.68 -14.18
CA GLU A 7 11.50 10.74 -14.28
C GLU A 7 10.24 11.41 -13.70
N LYS A 8 9.24 11.63 -14.56
CA LYS A 8 7.99 12.29 -14.19
C LYS A 8 6.90 11.25 -13.99
N ILE A 9 6.27 11.29 -12.83
CA ILE A 9 5.06 10.51 -12.56
C ILE A 9 3.86 11.26 -13.16
N VAL A 10 3.12 10.58 -14.03
CA VAL A 10 1.95 11.15 -14.72
C VAL A 10 0.66 10.54 -14.16
N VAL A 11 -0.25 11.41 -13.72
CA VAL A 11 -1.58 11.03 -13.23
C VAL A 11 -2.63 11.76 -14.04
N LYS A 12 -3.59 11.01 -14.60
CA LYS A 12 -4.71 11.56 -15.36
C LYS A 12 -5.93 11.68 -14.45
N LEU A 13 -6.42 12.90 -14.30
CA LEU A 13 -7.60 13.19 -13.49
C LEU A 13 -8.84 13.29 -14.37
N THR A 14 -9.92 12.63 -13.95
CA THR A 14 -11.25 12.86 -14.51
C THR A 14 -12.02 13.75 -13.55
N VAL A 15 -12.41 14.93 -14.01
CA VAL A 15 -13.07 15.95 -13.20
C VAL A 15 -14.49 16.23 -13.66
N SER A 16 -15.41 16.42 -12.71
CA SER A 16 -16.75 16.95 -12.98
C SER A 16 -16.73 18.45 -12.72
N VAL A 17 -16.58 19.22 -13.79
CA VAL A 17 -16.49 20.69 -13.72
C VAL A 17 -17.75 21.31 -13.09
N SER A 18 -18.93 20.78 -13.41
CA SER A 18 -20.20 21.29 -12.86
C SER A 18 -20.35 21.08 -11.35
N LYS A 19 -19.67 20.08 -10.80
CA LYS A 19 -19.69 19.76 -9.37
C LYS A 19 -18.43 20.22 -8.63
N ASP A 20 -17.43 20.72 -9.37
CA ASP A 20 -16.10 21.07 -8.86
C ASP A 20 -15.44 19.92 -8.05
N ILE A 21 -15.51 18.70 -8.60
CA ILE A 21 -14.91 17.50 -7.96
C ILE A 21 -14.01 16.73 -8.92
N VAL A 22 -12.99 16.08 -8.35
CA VAL A 22 -12.25 15.01 -9.02
C VAL A 22 -13.03 13.71 -8.83
N CYS A 23 -13.49 13.10 -9.93
CA CYS A 23 -14.25 11.86 -9.89
C CYS A 23 -13.35 10.65 -9.63
N TYR A 24 -12.22 10.57 -10.32
CA TYR A 24 -11.20 9.53 -10.13
C TYR A 24 -9.87 9.93 -10.79
N ALA A 25 -8.80 9.24 -10.39
CA ALA A 25 -7.45 9.38 -10.92
C ALA A 25 -7.01 8.04 -11.55
N GLU A 26 -6.49 8.11 -12.77
CA GLU A 26 -5.84 7.00 -13.47
C GLU A 26 -4.33 7.23 -13.40
N ALA A 27 -3.58 6.26 -12.90
CA ALA A 27 -2.16 6.40 -12.63
C ALA A 27 -1.39 5.12 -12.99
N GLY A 28 -0.12 5.30 -13.36
CA GLY A 28 0.80 4.20 -13.64
C GLY A 28 1.30 3.49 -12.38
N GLU A 29 2.06 2.42 -12.61
CA GLU A 29 2.69 1.64 -11.54
C GLU A 29 3.61 2.49 -10.65
N ASP A 30 4.35 3.41 -11.25
CA ASP A 30 5.24 4.36 -10.60
C ASP A 30 4.55 5.17 -9.49
N PHE A 31 3.36 5.73 -9.79
CA PHE A 31 2.56 6.47 -8.81
C PHE A 31 2.05 5.57 -7.69
N VAL A 32 1.56 4.37 -8.04
CA VAL A 32 1.02 3.41 -7.07
C VAL A 32 2.13 2.94 -6.13
N ASN A 33 3.31 2.64 -6.66
CA ASN A 33 4.49 2.26 -5.87
C ASN A 33 4.92 3.39 -4.94
N LEU A 34 4.94 4.64 -5.42
CA LEU A 34 5.20 5.80 -4.57
C LEU A 34 4.17 5.93 -3.45
N LEU A 35 2.88 5.85 -3.75
CA LEU A 35 1.82 5.94 -2.75
C LEU A 35 1.94 4.82 -1.70
N LEU A 36 2.16 3.58 -2.15
CA LEU A 36 2.36 2.43 -1.28
C LEU A 36 3.64 2.55 -0.44
N SER A 37 4.71 3.14 -0.96
CA SER A 37 5.95 3.37 -0.20
C SER A 37 5.72 4.26 1.03
N PHE A 38 4.80 5.22 0.95
CA PHE A 38 4.40 6.02 2.11
C PHE A 38 3.46 5.28 3.04
N TRP A 39 2.63 4.39 2.49
CA TRP A 39 1.55 3.72 3.20
C TRP A 39 1.96 2.39 3.82
N THR A 40 3.08 1.78 3.44
CA THR A 40 3.58 0.53 4.04
C THR A 40 3.71 0.64 5.55
N VAL A 41 4.25 1.74 6.07
CA VAL A 41 4.38 1.98 7.52
C VAL A 41 3.01 2.26 8.18
N PRO A 42 2.19 3.21 7.71
CA PRO A 42 0.84 3.44 8.25
C PRO A 42 -0.08 2.22 8.19
N LEU A 43 -0.10 1.47 7.08
CA LEU A 43 -1.00 0.33 6.90
C LEU A 43 -0.69 -0.78 7.88
N GLY A 44 0.60 -1.09 8.06
CA GLY A 44 1.02 -2.08 9.04
C GLY A 44 0.71 -1.68 10.49
N PHE A 45 0.89 -0.39 10.81
CA PHE A 45 0.49 0.16 12.10
C PHE A 45 -1.03 0.07 12.33
N ILE A 46 -1.83 0.44 11.34
CA ILE A 46 -3.29 0.39 11.37
C ILE A 46 -3.77 -1.05 11.56
N VAL A 47 -3.27 -2.00 10.77
CA VAL A 47 -3.63 -3.43 10.86
C VAL A 47 -3.31 -4.02 12.24
N LYS A 48 -2.17 -3.63 12.84
CA LYS A 48 -1.79 -4.08 14.19
C LYS A 48 -2.73 -3.56 15.29
N HIS A 49 -3.18 -2.32 15.18
CA HIS A 49 -3.94 -1.63 16.25
C HIS A 49 -5.45 -1.70 16.08
N MET A 50 -5.96 -1.95 14.89
CA MET A 50 -7.40 -2.05 14.62
C MET A 50 -8.00 -3.42 14.96
N ARG A 51 -7.55 -4.07 16.06
CA ARG A 51 -7.84 -5.48 16.40
C ARG A 51 -9.31 -5.91 16.32
N ASP A 52 -10.27 -4.98 16.41
CA ASP A 52 -11.71 -5.27 16.34
C ASP A 52 -12.47 -4.50 15.24
N ALA A 53 -11.82 -3.57 14.53
CA ALA A 53 -12.43 -2.88 13.41
C ALA A 53 -12.12 -3.70 12.15
N SER A 54 -13.05 -4.58 11.79
CA SER A 54 -12.93 -5.46 10.61
C SER A 54 -12.70 -4.63 9.35
N PHE A 55 -11.44 -4.50 8.96
CA PHE A 55 -11.06 -4.01 7.65
C PHE A 55 -11.49 -5.08 6.65
N LYS A 56 -12.72 -5.04 6.15
CA LYS A 56 -13.19 -6.03 5.17
C LYS A 56 -12.52 -5.75 3.83
N GLY A 57 -11.39 -6.40 3.56
CA GLY A 57 -10.64 -6.21 2.32
C GLY A 57 -9.40 -7.08 2.21
N CYS A 58 -8.65 -6.87 1.14
CA CYS A 58 -7.43 -7.62 0.82
C CYS A 58 -6.32 -7.47 1.89
N ILE A 59 -6.28 -6.35 2.61
CA ILE A 59 -5.25 -6.10 3.64
C ILE A 59 -5.46 -6.96 4.88
N ASP A 60 -6.70 -7.09 5.37
CA ASP A 60 -7.02 -8.00 6.48
C ASP A 60 -6.79 -9.45 6.07
N GLN A 61 -7.15 -9.82 4.84
CA GLN A 61 -6.87 -11.14 4.31
C GLN A 61 -5.36 -11.42 4.24
N LEU A 62 -4.56 -10.47 3.77
CA LEU A 62 -3.11 -10.59 3.71
C LEU A 62 -2.51 -10.79 5.12
N HIS A 63 -2.94 -10.00 6.09
CA HIS A 63 -2.47 -10.12 7.48
C HIS A 63 -2.85 -11.47 8.12
N LYS A 64 -4.06 -11.99 7.86
CA LYS A 64 -4.46 -13.34 8.27
C LYS A 64 -3.60 -14.40 7.60
N CYS A 65 -3.37 -14.29 6.30
CA CYS A 65 -2.47 -15.20 5.59
C CYS A 65 -1.08 -15.22 6.24
N VAL A 66 -0.50 -14.07 6.59
CA VAL A 66 0.81 -14.02 7.29
C VAL A 66 0.74 -14.69 8.66
N LYS A 67 -0.35 -14.53 9.42
CA LYS A 67 -0.55 -15.23 10.70
C LYS A 67 -0.65 -16.74 10.54
N ASP A 68 -1.33 -17.21 9.50
CA ASP A 68 -1.59 -18.63 9.28
C ASP A 68 -0.46 -19.32 8.48
N LEU A 69 0.44 -18.55 7.85
CA LEU A 69 1.56 -19.06 7.08
C LEU A 69 2.58 -19.78 7.98
N ASP A 70 3.00 -20.97 7.56
CA ASP A 70 4.03 -21.75 8.25
C ASP A 70 5.41 -21.07 8.19
N GLU A 71 6.17 -21.16 9.28
CA GLU A 71 7.51 -20.59 9.44
C GLU A 71 8.48 -21.10 8.35
N GLN A 72 8.29 -22.32 7.84
CA GLN A 72 9.12 -22.88 6.76
C GLN A 72 9.05 -22.09 5.43
N HIS A 73 8.01 -21.26 5.26
CA HIS A 73 7.84 -20.43 4.07
C HIS A 73 8.41 -19.02 4.24
N LEU A 74 9.00 -18.70 5.39
CA LEU A 74 9.63 -17.41 5.67
C LEU A 74 11.14 -17.59 5.90
N LYS A 75 11.91 -16.56 5.56
CA LYS A 75 13.38 -16.59 5.75
C LYS A 75 13.78 -16.76 7.22
N SER A 76 12.99 -16.22 8.14
CA SER A 76 13.14 -16.42 9.59
C SER A 76 11.93 -15.87 10.34
N ASN A 77 11.82 -16.23 11.62
CA ASN A 77 10.80 -15.69 12.53
C ASN A 77 10.87 -14.17 12.70
N TYR A 78 12.06 -13.57 12.58
CA TYR A 78 12.21 -12.12 12.58
C TYR A 78 11.42 -11.46 11.43
N HIS A 79 11.44 -12.04 10.23
CA HIS A 79 10.69 -11.49 9.09
C HIS A 79 9.17 -11.63 9.31
N ARG A 80 8.73 -12.70 9.98
CA ARG A 80 7.33 -12.89 10.37
C ARG A 80 6.87 -11.80 11.33
N GLU A 81 7.67 -11.50 12.34
CA GLU A 81 7.36 -10.45 13.32
C GLU A 81 7.26 -9.07 12.67
N ILE A 82 8.18 -8.74 11.75
CA ILE A 82 8.08 -7.50 10.96
C ILE A 82 6.79 -7.48 10.16
N LEU A 83 6.37 -8.55 9.50
CA LEU A 83 5.14 -8.52 8.70
C LEU A 83 3.86 -8.42 9.54
N LEU A 84 3.87 -8.96 10.77
CA LEU A 84 2.76 -8.86 11.72
C LEU A 84 2.74 -7.56 12.51
N SER A 85 3.87 -6.85 12.56
CA SER A 85 4.07 -5.61 13.29
C SER A 85 5.20 -4.77 12.66
N PRO A 86 4.97 -4.24 11.45
CA PRO A 86 6.00 -3.50 10.71
C PRO A 86 6.25 -2.11 11.26
#